data_AF-A0A369JBB3-F1
#
_entry.id   AF-A0A369JBB3-F1
#
_cell.length_a   1.000
_cell.length_b   1.000
_cell.length_c   1.000
_cell.angle_alpha   90.00
_cell.angle_beta   90.00
_cell.angle_gamma   90.00
#
_symmetry.space_group_name_H-M   'P 1'
#
loop_
_entity.id
_entity.type
_entity.pdbx_description
1 polymer ?
#
loop_
_entity_poly.entity_id
_entity_poly.type
_entity_poly.pdbx_seq_one_letter_code
_entity_poly.pdbx_strand_id
1 'polypeptide(L)'
;MIPSLGLRAARCLPRYTRAISTGGSANDQSIMSEAYSALGLPSGEPTATPPTPAPAPAASSSSSPTSNIMDIPPAEDPLLHYFTSSLVRHGHRAKAARITSETLLHLHAFTRAPPLPILQQAILAASPAVRTLMHRQGGKTVAKPVALGEKQRTKFAVHAILKASENKPGRTVQERLARELIAILQGNSEALKKKIEVHRFAMVNRGNAQTRV
;
A
#
# COMPACT_ATOMS: atom_id res chain seq x y z
N MET A 1 -28.15 -50.02 -3.05
CA MET A 1 -29.50 -50.13 -2.42
C MET A 1 -29.42 -49.35 -1.11
N ILE A 2 -29.69 -48.03 -1.12
CA ILE A 2 -30.94 -47.30 -0.69
C ILE A 2 -31.22 -47.47 0.82
N PRO A 3 -31.71 -46.46 1.62
CA PRO A 3 -32.12 -45.04 1.38
C PRO A 3 -31.42 -44.04 2.36
N SER A 4 -31.43 -42.69 2.29
CA SER A 4 -32.37 -41.61 1.94
C SER A 4 -33.52 -41.34 2.94
N LEU A 5 -33.28 -40.50 3.96
CA LEU A 5 -34.25 -39.73 4.76
C LEU A 5 -33.46 -38.53 5.32
N GLY A 6 -33.88 -37.27 5.35
CA GLY A 6 -35.15 -36.61 5.09
C GLY A 6 -35.25 -35.37 6.00
N LEU A 7 -35.80 -34.27 5.45
CA LEU A 7 -36.44 -33.12 6.13
C LEU A 7 -35.52 -32.07 6.81
N ARG A 8 -35.46 -30.85 6.24
CA ARG A 8 -36.36 -29.68 6.43
C ARG A 8 -36.16 -28.94 7.76
N ALA A 9 -35.63 -27.73 7.68
CA ALA A 9 -36.06 -26.62 8.53
C ALA A 9 -35.75 -25.28 7.85
N ALA A 10 -36.75 -24.75 7.14
CA ALA A 10 -36.80 -23.34 6.79
C ALA A 10 -36.95 -22.52 8.08
N ARG A 11 -36.19 -21.44 8.24
CA ARG A 11 -36.50 -20.40 9.22
C ARG A 11 -36.66 -19.07 8.50
N CYS A 12 -37.92 -18.67 8.44
CA CYS A 12 -38.41 -17.37 8.05
C CYS A 12 -37.75 -16.26 8.88
N LEU A 13 -37.29 -15.20 8.22
CA LEU A 13 -37.03 -13.91 8.87
C LEU A 13 -38.32 -13.08 8.83
N PRO A 14 -38.65 -12.36 9.91
CA PRO A 14 -39.89 -11.60 9.99
C PRO A 14 -39.82 -10.31 9.16
N ARG A 15 -40.84 -10.13 8.31
CA ARG A 15 -41.22 -8.83 7.72
C ARG A 15 -41.76 -7.94 8.84
N TYR A 16 -41.07 -6.84 9.15
CA TYR A 16 -41.62 -5.78 9.98
C TYR A 16 -42.13 -4.67 9.06
N THR A 17 -43.45 -4.54 8.99
CA THR A 17 -44.14 -3.39 8.43
C THR A 17 -44.41 -2.38 9.54
N ARG A 18 -44.10 -1.10 9.31
CA ARG A 18 -44.94 -0.01 9.82
C ARG A 18 -44.73 1.28 9.04
N ALA A 19 -45.84 1.78 8.51
CA ALA A 19 -45.98 3.11 7.93
C ALA A 19 -46.04 4.16 9.03
N ILE A 20 -45.45 5.34 8.78
CA ILE A 20 -45.80 6.59 9.47
C ILE A 20 -45.80 7.70 8.41
N SER A 21 -46.98 8.25 8.17
CA SER A 21 -47.20 9.52 7.47
C SER A 21 -46.89 10.67 8.42
N THR A 22 -46.13 11.66 7.97
CA THR A 22 -46.21 13.02 8.50
C THR A 22 -45.98 14.00 7.36
N GLY A 23 -47.01 14.77 7.02
CA GLY A 23 -46.86 15.98 6.22
C GLY A 23 -46.19 17.09 7.03
N GLY A 24 -45.39 17.90 6.34
CA GLY A 24 -44.89 19.21 6.76
C GLY A 24 -44.63 19.97 5.46
N SER A 25 -45.57 20.83 5.04
CA SER A 25 -45.68 22.24 5.39
C SER A 25 -44.51 23.06 4.87
N ALA A 26 -44.81 23.83 3.81
CA ALA A 26 -43.94 24.80 3.18
C ALA A 26 -43.52 25.89 4.18
N ASN A 27 -42.23 25.97 4.55
CA ASN A 27 -41.60 27.23 5.00
C ASN A 27 -40.06 27.22 5.18
N ASP A 28 -39.31 26.39 4.46
CA ASP A 28 -37.85 26.28 4.69
C ASP A 28 -36.96 27.14 3.77
N GLN A 29 -37.50 28.11 3.05
CA GLN A 29 -36.69 29.02 2.22
C GLN A 29 -36.23 30.30 2.93
N SER A 30 -36.69 30.57 4.16
CA SER A 30 -36.34 31.81 4.86
C SER A 30 -35.04 31.74 5.67
N ILE A 31 -34.57 30.54 6.05
CA ILE A 31 -33.46 30.38 7.01
C ILE A 31 -32.07 30.43 6.36
N MET A 32 -31.95 30.35 5.02
CA MET A 32 -30.66 30.53 4.32
C MET A 32 -30.33 31.99 3.95
N SER A 33 -31.28 32.92 4.07
CA SER A 33 -31.09 34.32 3.64
C SER A 33 -30.55 35.25 4.73
N GLU A 34 -30.75 34.91 6.01
CA GLU A 34 -30.26 35.71 7.14
C GLU A 34 -28.78 35.47 7.47
N ALA A 35 -28.19 34.34 7.05
CA ALA A 35 -26.77 34.07 7.25
C ALA A 35 -25.85 34.88 6.31
N TYR A 36 -26.37 35.34 5.16
CA TYR A 36 -25.59 36.10 4.17
C TYR A 36 -25.50 37.61 4.44
N SER A 37 -26.28 38.12 5.41
CA SER A 37 -26.28 39.56 5.74
C SER A 37 -25.42 39.93 6.96
N ALA A 38 -24.75 38.95 7.60
CA ALA A 38 -23.97 39.16 8.83
C ALA A 38 -22.45 39.29 8.62
N LEU A 39 -21.95 39.20 7.38
CA LEU A 39 -20.52 39.37 7.08
C LEU A 39 -20.30 40.70 6.36
N GLY A 40 -20.22 41.75 7.18
CA GLY A 40 -19.84 43.10 6.75
C GLY A 40 -18.51 43.12 6.01
N LEU A 41 -18.56 43.55 4.76
CA LEU A 41 -17.41 44.01 3.98
C LEU A 41 -16.90 45.36 4.52
N PRO A 42 -15.58 45.53 4.65
CA PRO A 42 -14.96 46.83 4.46
C PRO A 42 -14.20 46.91 3.11
N SER A 43 -14.36 48.08 2.50
CA SER A 43 -13.89 48.52 1.18
C SER A 43 -12.45 49.08 1.19
N GLY A 44 -11.73 48.93 0.06
CA GLY A 44 -10.56 49.74 -0.37
C GLY A 44 -9.21 49.29 0.17
N GLU A 45 -8.08 49.23 -0.56
CA GLU A 45 -7.67 49.85 -1.83
C GLU A 45 -6.48 49.08 -2.48
N PRO A 46 -6.04 49.44 -3.71
CA PRO A 46 -5.42 48.54 -4.69
C PRO A 46 -3.89 48.62 -4.77
N THR A 47 -3.23 47.50 -5.06
CA THR A 47 -1.81 47.51 -5.48
C THR A 47 -1.56 46.54 -6.64
N ALA A 48 -1.38 47.14 -7.82
CA ALA A 48 -0.58 46.71 -8.96
C ALA A 48 -0.53 45.21 -9.34
N THR A 49 -1.29 44.85 -10.37
CA THR A 49 -1.00 43.73 -11.28
C THR A 49 0.32 43.97 -12.02
N PRO A 50 1.29 43.03 -12.04
CA PRO A 50 2.28 43.00 -13.10
C PRO A 50 1.63 42.54 -14.42
N PRO A 51 2.00 43.14 -15.57
CA PRO A 51 1.36 42.85 -16.86
C PRO A 51 1.71 41.47 -17.38
N THR A 52 0.69 40.81 -17.93
CA THR A 52 0.81 39.65 -18.83
C THR A 52 1.70 39.99 -20.03
N PRO A 53 2.81 39.29 -20.27
CA PRO A 53 3.47 39.36 -21.58
C PRO A 53 2.69 38.50 -22.59
N ALA A 54 2.34 39.13 -23.71
CA ALA A 54 1.67 38.55 -24.87
C ALA A 54 2.48 37.39 -25.52
N PRO A 55 1.84 36.53 -26.32
CA PRO A 55 2.49 35.37 -26.94
C PRO A 55 3.12 35.74 -28.29
N ALA A 56 4.38 35.35 -28.51
CA ALA A 56 5.03 35.28 -29.82
C ALA A 56 6.32 34.43 -29.73
N PRO A 57 6.90 33.95 -30.84
CA PRO A 57 6.35 33.14 -31.92
C PRO A 57 7.03 31.75 -31.96
N ALA A 58 6.45 30.79 -32.69
CA ALA A 58 7.09 29.52 -32.99
C ALA A 58 8.32 29.73 -33.90
N ALA A 59 9.50 29.27 -33.48
CA ALA A 59 10.62 28.92 -34.37
C ALA A 59 11.60 27.96 -33.67
N SER A 60 11.69 26.77 -34.27
CA SER A 60 12.75 25.75 -34.26
C SER A 60 14.18 26.18 -33.83
N SER A 61 14.89 25.31 -33.10
CA SER A 61 15.92 24.39 -33.65
C SER A 61 16.98 23.99 -32.62
N SER A 62 17.16 22.67 -32.47
CA SER A 62 18.42 21.92 -32.27
C SER A 62 19.62 22.57 -31.56
N SER A 63 20.06 21.95 -30.45
CA SER A 63 21.42 21.35 -30.33
C SER A 63 21.72 20.93 -28.87
N SER A 64 21.75 19.63 -28.58
CA SER A 64 22.63 19.08 -27.53
C SER A 64 24.05 19.00 -28.12
N PRO A 65 25.10 19.54 -27.48
CA PRO A 65 25.84 18.85 -26.40
C PRO A 65 26.32 19.84 -25.30
N THR A 66 26.74 19.50 -24.08
CA THR A 66 27.95 18.73 -23.71
C THR A 66 27.98 18.55 -22.18
N SER A 67 28.43 17.37 -21.74
CA SER A 67 28.85 16.92 -20.39
C SER A 67 28.68 17.85 -19.18
N ASN A 68 27.71 17.53 -18.31
CA ASN A 68 27.69 17.97 -16.92
C ASN A 68 28.03 16.80 -15.99
N ILE A 69 29.10 16.98 -15.23
CA ILE A 69 29.36 16.22 -13.99
C ILE A 69 28.12 16.46 -13.09
N MET A 70 27.49 15.40 -12.57
CA MET A 70 26.16 15.37 -11.92
C MET A 70 24.95 15.10 -12.82
N ASP A 71 24.97 14.00 -13.57
CA ASP A 71 23.73 13.29 -13.92
C ASP A 71 23.14 12.65 -12.66
N ILE A 72 22.48 13.44 -11.82
CA ILE A 72 21.59 12.87 -10.79
C ILE A 72 20.42 12.25 -11.58
N PRO A 73 20.27 10.91 -11.62
CA PRO A 73 19.14 10.29 -12.30
C PRO A 73 17.84 10.82 -11.67
N PRO A 74 16.71 10.84 -12.41
CA PRO A 74 15.42 11.26 -11.84
C PRO A 74 15.16 10.47 -10.55
N ALA A 75 14.49 11.10 -9.58
CA ALA A 75 14.14 10.50 -8.30
C ALA A 75 13.18 9.31 -8.52
N GLU A 76 13.75 8.15 -8.87
CA GLU A 76 13.05 6.86 -8.82
C GLU A 76 12.58 6.65 -7.38
N ASP A 77 11.38 6.10 -7.21
CA ASP A 77 10.92 5.70 -5.88
C ASP A 77 11.94 4.72 -5.27
N PRO A 78 12.58 5.06 -4.12
CA PRO A 78 13.61 4.23 -3.52
C PRO A 78 13.10 2.83 -3.17
N LEU A 79 11.80 2.70 -2.86
CA LEU A 79 11.18 1.39 -2.59
C LEU A 79 11.09 0.54 -3.85
N LEU A 80 10.66 1.13 -4.97
CA LEU A 80 10.59 0.45 -6.27
C LEU A 80 11.99 0.04 -6.77
N HIS A 81 12.97 0.91 -6.60
CA HIS A 81 14.37 0.64 -6.92
C HIS A 81 14.91 -0.55 -6.10
N TYR A 82 14.62 -0.56 -4.79
CA TYR A 82 15.01 -1.65 -3.91
C TYR A 82 14.31 -2.98 -4.26
N PHE A 83 13.02 -2.92 -4.59
CA PHE A 83 12.24 -4.08 -5.03
C PHE A 83 12.82 -4.68 -6.32
N THR A 84 13.14 -3.84 -7.30
CA THR A 84 13.77 -4.26 -8.57
C THR A 84 15.15 -4.86 -8.33
N SER A 85 15.96 -4.25 -7.46
CA SER A 85 17.28 -4.78 -7.09
C SER A 85 17.19 -6.15 -6.41
N SER A 86 16.14 -6.38 -5.61
CA SER A 86 15.88 -7.67 -4.95
C SER A 86 15.47 -8.79 -5.92
N LEU A 87 15.00 -8.45 -7.12
CA LEU A 87 14.66 -9.39 -8.19
C LEU A 87 15.85 -9.77 -9.08
N VAL A 88 16.97 -9.04 -9.00
CA VAL A 88 18.14 -9.29 -9.85
C VAL A 88 18.73 -10.67 -9.53
N ARG A 89 18.82 -11.51 -10.57
CA ARG A 89 19.50 -12.81 -10.53
C ARG A 89 20.65 -12.77 -11.54
N HIS A 90 21.83 -13.25 -11.14
CA HIS A 90 23.03 -13.30 -11.98
C HIS A 90 23.41 -11.94 -12.64
N GLY A 91 23.15 -10.82 -11.95
CA GLY A 91 23.48 -9.48 -12.46
C GLY A 91 22.56 -8.94 -13.55
N HIS A 92 21.50 -9.66 -13.95
CA HIS A 92 20.60 -9.23 -15.03
C HIS A 92 19.58 -8.16 -14.58
N ARG A 93 20.02 -6.90 -14.43
CA ARG A 93 19.17 -5.78 -14.01
C ARG A 93 18.07 -5.43 -15.02
N ALA A 94 18.36 -5.51 -16.33
CA ALA A 94 17.35 -5.24 -17.36
C ALA A 94 16.17 -6.22 -17.30
N LYS A 95 16.44 -7.50 -17.01
CA LYS A 95 15.40 -8.52 -16.84
C LYS A 95 14.56 -8.26 -15.59
N ALA A 96 15.20 -7.90 -14.48
CA ALA A 96 14.49 -7.53 -13.26
C ALA A 96 13.59 -6.30 -13.45
N ALA A 97 14.09 -5.27 -14.13
CA ALA A 97 13.31 -4.08 -14.45
C ALA A 97 12.07 -4.40 -15.29
N ARG A 98 12.21 -5.26 -16.31
CA ARG A 98 11.07 -5.74 -17.11
C ARG A 98 10.04 -6.46 -16.26
N ILE A 99 10.48 -7.39 -15.39
CA ILE A 99 9.60 -8.10 -14.46
C ILE A 99 8.84 -7.12 -13.56
N THR A 100 9.53 -6.12 -13.00
CA THR A 100 8.88 -5.11 -12.15
C THR A 100 7.83 -4.31 -12.93
N SER A 101 8.16 -3.78 -14.11
CA SER A 101 7.23 -3.00 -14.93
C SER A 101 6.00 -3.80 -15.34
N GLU A 102 6.18 -5.04 -15.78
CA GLU A 102 5.08 -5.95 -16.13
C GLU A 102 4.23 -6.34 -14.91
N THR A 103 4.84 -6.49 -13.73
CA THR A 103 4.11 -6.74 -12.47
C THR A 103 3.19 -5.57 -12.14
N LEU A 104 3.65 -4.33 -12.29
CA LEU A 104 2.83 -3.13 -12.09
C LEU A 104 1.69 -3.04 -13.11
N LEU A 105 1.93 -3.44 -14.36
CA LEU A 105 0.90 -3.51 -15.40
C LEU A 105 -0.18 -4.53 -15.03
N HIS A 106 0.20 -5.72 -14.58
CA HIS A 106 -0.76 -6.73 -14.11
C HIS A 106 -1.56 -6.27 -12.90
N LEU A 107 -0.91 -5.60 -11.93
CA LEU A 107 -1.61 -4.99 -10.79
C LEU A 107 -2.66 -4.00 -11.24
N HIS A 108 -2.30 -3.11 -12.17
CA HIS A 108 -3.23 -2.13 -12.72
C HIS A 108 -4.38 -2.82 -13.47
N ALA A 109 -4.11 -3.88 -14.24
CA ALA A 109 -5.13 -4.64 -14.96
C ALA A 109 -6.14 -5.31 -14.00
N PHE A 110 -5.67 -5.85 -12.88
CA PHE A 110 -6.53 -6.54 -11.89
C PHE A 110 -7.32 -5.58 -11.01
N THR A 111 -6.73 -4.46 -10.59
CA THR A 111 -7.34 -3.55 -9.59
C THR A 111 -7.97 -2.31 -10.22
N ARG A 112 -7.60 -1.95 -11.45
CA ARG A 112 -7.95 -0.69 -12.13
C ARG A 112 -7.54 0.57 -11.37
N ALA A 113 -6.60 0.44 -10.44
CA ALA A 113 -6.09 1.51 -9.60
C ALA A 113 -4.58 1.74 -9.86
N PRO A 114 -4.02 2.89 -9.45
CA PRO A 114 -2.60 3.15 -9.60
C PRO A 114 -1.76 2.09 -8.85
N PRO A 115 -0.78 1.44 -9.49
CA PRO A 115 -0.11 0.25 -8.93
C PRO A 115 0.97 0.57 -7.88
N LEU A 116 1.60 1.75 -7.94
CA LEU A 116 2.63 2.17 -6.97
C LEU A 116 2.11 2.24 -5.52
N PRO A 117 1.00 2.94 -5.20
CA PRO A 117 0.49 2.98 -3.83
C PRO A 117 0.06 1.60 -3.32
N ILE A 118 -0.47 0.74 -4.19
CA ILE A 118 -0.83 -0.65 -3.88
C ILE A 118 0.41 -1.44 -3.44
N LEU A 119 1.51 -1.32 -4.20
CA LEU A 119 2.77 -1.96 -3.86
C LEU A 119 3.32 -1.47 -2.52
N GLN A 120 3.33 -0.15 -2.30
CA GLN A 120 3.76 0.43 -1.02
C GLN A 120 2.92 -0.08 0.15
N GLN A 121 1.60 -0.06 0.01
CA GLN A 121 0.68 -0.53 1.05
C GLN A 121 0.87 -2.02 1.35
N ALA A 122 1.05 -2.85 0.33
CA ALA A 122 1.30 -4.27 0.50
C ALA A 122 2.62 -4.54 1.24
N ILE A 123 3.70 -3.82 0.90
CA ILE A 123 4.99 -3.93 1.60
C ILE A 123 4.85 -3.51 3.07
N LEU A 124 4.18 -2.40 3.34
CA LEU A 124 3.92 -1.94 4.72
C LEU A 124 3.12 -2.98 5.51
N ALA A 125 2.08 -3.55 4.90
CA ALA A 125 1.26 -4.59 5.50
C ALA A 125 2.06 -5.86 5.83
N ALA A 126 2.97 -6.29 4.95
CA ALA A 126 3.84 -7.45 5.14
C ALA A 126 5.03 -7.19 6.09
N SER A 127 5.30 -5.93 6.45
CA SER A 127 6.45 -5.57 7.27
C SER A 127 6.23 -5.87 8.76
N PRO A 128 7.12 -6.65 9.43
CA PRO A 128 7.09 -6.85 10.87
C PRO A 128 7.78 -5.68 11.59
N ALA A 129 7.31 -5.33 12.78
CA ALA A 129 7.95 -4.29 13.60
C ALA A 129 9.09 -4.84 14.48
N VAL A 130 9.10 -6.14 14.75
CA VAL A 130 10.04 -6.80 15.67
C VAL A 130 10.54 -8.08 15.01
N ARG A 131 11.80 -8.45 15.27
CA ARG A 131 12.33 -9.80 15.01
C ARG A 131 12.92 -10.37 16.28
N THR A 132 13.19 -11.67 16.29
CA THR A 132 13.87 -12.31 17.43
C THR A 132 15.27 -12.74 17.01
N LEU A 133 16.26 -12.37 17.82
CA LEU A 133 17.65 -12.79 17.67
C LEU A 133 17.96 -13.88 18.70
N MET A 134 18.80 -14.84 18.31
CA MET A 134 19.30 -15.85 19.24
C MET A 134 20.57 -15.34 19.89
N HIS A 135 20.62 -15.32 21.22
CA HIS A 135 21.77 -14.86 21.98
C HIS A 135 22.17 -15.90 23.02
N ARG A 136 23.47 -16.06 23.27
CA ARG A 136 24.00 -16.99 24.27
C ARG A 136 24.16 -16.26 25.60
N GLN A 137 23.55 -16.77 26.66
CA GLN A 137 23.65 -16.23 28.02
C GLN A 137 23.84 -17.40 29.00
N GLY A 138 24.92 -17.37 29.80
CA GLY A 138 25.15 -18.34 30.88
C GLY A 138 25.01 -19.82 30.49
N GLY A 139 25.50 -20.20 29.30
CA GLY A 139 25.42 -21.59 28.83
C GLY A 139 24.08 -22.03 28.21
N LYS A 140 23.09 -21.12 28.09
CA LYS A 140 21.82 -21.35 27.37
C LYS A 140 21.68 -20.37 26.20
N THR A 141 20.93 -20.76 25.17
CA THR A 141 20.59 -19.88 24.05
C THR A 141 19.21 -19.31 24.28
N VAL A 142 19.11 -18.00 24.42
CA VAL A 142 17.89 -17.25 24.72
C VAL A 142 17.47 -16.47 23.49
N ALA A 143 16.17 -16.48 23.20
CA ALA A 143 15.57 -15.71 22.12
C ALA A 143 15.24 -14.29 22.60
N LYS A 144 15.93 -13.29 22.06
CA LYS A 144 15.80 -11.88 22.44
C LYS A 144 15.08 -11.09 21.34
N PRO A 145 13.88 -10.53 21.59
CA PRO A 145 13.18 -9.70 20.62
C PRO A 145 13.85 -8.33 20.47
N VAL A 146 14.00 -7.87 19.23
CA VAL A 146 14.63 -6.61 18.86
C VAL A 146 13.75 -5.88 17.84
N ALA A 147 13.48 -4.60 18.10
CA ALA A 147 12.73 -3.74 17.18
C ALA A 147 13.51 -3.55 15.88
N LEU A 148 12.81 -3.68 14.75
CA LEU A 148 13.38 -3.50 13.42
C LEU A 148 13.32 -2.02 13.02
N GLY A 149 14.40 -1.52 12.43
CA GLY A 149 14.42 -0.23 11.74
C GLY A 149 13.77 -0.32 10.34
N GLU A 150 13.33 0.80 9.78
CA GLU A 150 12.53 0.88 8.55
C GLU A 150 13.13 0.12 7.36
N LYS A 151 14.43 0.30 7.11
CA LYS A 151 15.16 -0.43 6.05
C LYS A 151 15.11 -1.95 6.26
N GLN A 152 15.22 -2.40 7.50
CA GLN A 152 15.15 -3.82 7.84
C GLN A 152 13.73 -4.38 7.70
N ARG A 153 12.72 -3.60 8.08
CA ARG A 153 11.30 -3.94 7.90
C ARG A 153 10.96 -4.15 6.43
N THR A 154 11.38 -3.21 5.59
CA THR A 154 11.20 -3.25 4.13
C THR A 154 11.92 -4.47 3.53
N LYS A 155 13.17 -4.71 3.92
CA LYS A 155 13.93 -5.88 3.48
C LYS A 155 13.24 -7.20 3.82
N PHE A 156 12.74 -7.34 5.05
CA PHE A 156 12.00 -8.53 5.46
C PHE A 156 10.73 -8.71 4.63
N ALA A 157 9.95 -7.63 4.47
CA ALA A 157 8.70 -7.65 3.71
C ALA A 157 8.94 -8.09 2.25
N VAL A 158 9.87 -7.45 1.55
CA VAL A 158 10.20 -7.78 0.16
C VAL A 158 10.64 -9.25 0.05
N HIS A 159 11.52 -9.71 0.93
CA HIS A 159 11.95 -11.11 0.93
C HIS A 159 10.79 -12.10 1.17
N ALA A 160 9.90 -11.79 2.12
CA ALA A 160 8.74 -12.62 2.43
C ALA A 160 7.76 -12.69 1.26
N ILE A 161 7.52 -11.55 0.57
CA ILE A 161 6.67 -11.45 -0.62
C ILE A 161 7.24 -12.28 -1.77
N LEU A 162 8.53 -12.11 -2.07
CA LEU A 162 9.18 -12.85 -3.15
C LEU A 162 9.07 -14.37 -2.91
N LYS A 163 9.37 -14.83 -1.69
CA LYS A 163 9.24 -16.25 -1.33
C LYS A 163 7.81 -16.76 -1.39
N ALA A 164 6.82 -15.95 -0.98
CA ALA A 164 5.42 -16.35 -1.04
C ALA A 164 4.88 -16.39 -2.48
N SER A 165 5.37 -15.50 -3.35
CA SER A 165 4.96 -15.45 -4.76
C SER A 165 5.36 -16.70 -5.55
N GLU A 166 6.42 -17.40 -5.15
CA GLU A 166 6.87 -18.62 -5.82
C GLU A 166 5.81 -19.73 -5.74
N ASN A 167 5.07 -19.80 -4.63
CA ASN A 167 4.02 -20.78 -4.37
C ASN A 167 2.65 -20.40 -4.98
N LYS A 168 2.48 -19.18 -5.49
CA LYS A 168 1.20 -18.74 -6.05
C LYS A 168 0.95 -19.32 -7.45
N PRO A 169 -0.32 -19.55 -7.81
CA PRO A 169 -0.67 -19.99 -9.16
C PRO A 169 -0.48 -18.84 -10.16
N GLY A 170 0.18 -19.14 -11.28
CA GLY A 170 0.37 -18.22 -12.40
C GLY A 170 1.47 -18.71 -13.34
N ARG A 171 1.32 -18.44 -14.64
CA ARG A 171 2.28 -18.93 -15.65
C ARG A 171 3.56 -18.12 -15.63
N THR A 172 3.41 -16.81 -15.47
CA THR A 172 4.52 -15.86 -15.46
C THR A 172 4.85 -15.43 -14.02
N VAL A 173 6.09 -14.98 -13.78
CA VAL A 173 6.53 -14.53 -12.45
C VAL A 173 5.82 -13.25 -12.05
N GLN A 174 5.60 -12.37 -13.03
CA GLN A 174 4.99 -11.06 -12.92
C GLN A 174 3.52 -11.17 -12.47
N GLU A 175 2.79 -12.12 -13.07
CA GLU A 175 1.40 -12.43 -12.72
C GLU A 175 1.31 -12.97 -11.28
N ARG A 176 2.22 -13.88 -10.89
CA ARG A 176 2.28 -14.42 -9.52
C ARG A 176 2.56 -13.34 -8.48
N LEU A 177 3.51 -12.44 -8.75
CA LEU A 177 3.82 -11.31 -7.88
C LEU A 177 2.62 -10.37 -7.72
N ALA A 178 1.95 -10.00 -8.81
CA ALA A 178 0.77 -9.14 -8.76
C ALA A 178 -0.36 -9.77 -7.93
N ARG A 179 -0.62 -11.07 -8.12
CA ARG A 179 -1.60 -11.81 -7.31
C ARG A 179 -1.23 -11.86 -5.83
N GLU A 180 0.04 -12.05 -5.50
CA GLU A 180 0.50 -12.06 -4.11
C GLU A 180 0.29 -10.71 -3.44
N LEU A 181 0.61 -9.60 -4.13
CA LEU A 181 0.41 -8.25 -3.61
C LEU A 181 -1.07 -7.95 -3.33
N ILE A 182 -1.98 -8.37 -4.22
CA ILE A 182 -3.43 -8.25 -3.99
C ILE A 182 -3.87 -9.12 -2.80
N ALA A 183 -3.36 -10.35 -2.72
CA ALA A 183 -3.69 -11.28 -1.63
C ALA A 183 -3.24 -10.73 -0.26
N ILE A 184 -2.12 -10.01 -0.20
CA ILE A 184 -1.67 -9.31 1.02
C ILE A 184 -2.67 -8.23 1.43
N LEU A 185 -3.15 -7.42 0.48
CA LEU A 185 -4.14 -6.38 0.81
C LEU A 185 -5.47 -6.97 1.27
N GLN A 186 -5.81 -8.17 0.79
CA GLN A 186 -6.99 -8.93 1.24
C GLN A 186 -6.77 -9.69 2.56
N GLY A 187 -5.55 -9.70 3.12
CA GLY A 187 -5.22 -10.44 4.35
C GLY A 187 -4.95 -11.94 4.15
N ASN A 188 -4.96 -12.44 2.91
CA ASN A 188 -4.90 -13.87 2.57
C ASN A 188 -3.57 -14.26 1.90
N SER A 189 -2.45 -14.09 2.60
CA SER A 189 -1.12 -14.38 2.06
C SER A 189 -0.21 -15.15 3.01
N GLU A 190 0.74 -15.90 2.43
CA GLU A 190 1.78 -16.58 3.21
C GLU A 190 2.79 -15.59 3.81
N ALA A 191 3.04 -14.47 3.12
CA ALA A 191 3.89 -13.40 3.62
C ALA A 191 3.33 -12.80 4.93
N LEU A 192 2.01 -12.59 5.02
CA LEU A 192 1.36 -12.11 6.24
C LEU A 192 1.40 -13.15 7.36
N LYS A 193 1.21 -14.43 7.06
CA LYS A 193 1.35 -15.51 8.05
C LYS A 193 2.75 -15.49 8.67
N LYS A 194 3.80 -15.37 7.87
CA LYS A 194 5.19 -15.23 8.35
C LYS A 194 5.39 -14.00 9.24
N LYS A 195 4.83 -12.84 8.86
CA LYS A 195 4.86 -11.64 9.71
C LYS A 195 4.22 -11.91 11.08
N ILE A 196 3.04 -12.53 11.09
CA ILE A 196 2.29 -12.84 12.32
C ILE A 196 3.07 -13.84 13.19
N GLU A 197 3.66 -14.87 12.59
CA GLU A 197 4.50 -15.85 13.28
C GLU A 197 5.71 -15.20 13.96
N VAL A 198 6.41 -14.30 13.26
CA VAL A 198 7.53 -13.55 13.85
C VAL A 198 7.08 -12.69 15.02
N HIS A 199 5.95 -11.99 14.89
CA HIS A 199 5.38 -11.20 15.98
C HIS A 199 4.96 -12.06 17.16
N ARG A 200 4.27 -13.17 16.92
CA ARG A 200 3.85 -14.12 17.96
C ARG A 200 5.06 -14.67 18.70
N PHE A 201 6.11 -15.05 17.98
CA PHE A 201 7.35 -15.55 18.57
C PHE A 201 8.06 -14.50 19.41
N ALA A 202 8.06 -13.24 18.97
CA ALA A 202 8.59 -12.12 19.76
C ALA A 202 7.75 -11.83 21.02
N MET A 203 6.41 -11.94 20.93
CA MET A 203 5.51 -11.73 22.07
C MET A 203 5.70 -12.78 23.16
N VAL A 204 5.85 -14.05 22.78
CA VAL A 204 6.14 -15.15 23.72
C VAL A 204 7.43 -14.88 24.52
N ASN A 205 8.42 -14.26 23.89
CA ASN A 205 9.73 -14.00 24.48
C ASN A 205 9.94 -12.54 24.93
N ARG A 206 8.85 -11.79 25.17
CA ARG A 206 8.93 -10.34 25.50
C ARG A 206 9.77 -10.06 26.76
N GLY A 207 9.75 -10.95 27.75
CA GLY A 207 10.53 -10.79 28.98
C GLY A 207 12.05 -10.73 28.76
N ASN A 208 12.54 -11.35 27.69
CA ASN A 208 13.96 -11.37 27.35
C ASN A 208 14.44 -10.09 26.64
N ALA A 209 13.56 -9.11 26.40
CA ALA A 209 13.95 -7.85 25.77
C ALA A 209 14.85 -7.00 26.69
N GLN A 210 14.52 -6.98 27.99
CA GLN A 210 15.12 -6.11 28.98
C GLN A 210 16.41 -6.68 29.59
N THR A 211 16.64 -7.99 29.47
CA THR A 211 17.87 -8.60 29.95
C THR A 211 19.07 -7.97 29.25
N ARG A 212 19.86 -7.22 30.03
CA ARG A 212 21.20 -6.80 29.63
C ARG A 212 22.04 -8.06 29.53
N VAL A 213 22.72 -8.21 28.41
CA VAL A 213 23.71 -9.25 28.21
C VAL A 213 25.08 -8.66 28.52
#